data_AF-A0AAD6UGP0-F1
#
_entry.id   AF-A0AAD6UGP0-F1
#
_cell.length_a   1.000
_cell.length_b   1.000
_cell.length_c   1.000
_cell.angle_alpha   90.00
_cell.angle_beta   90.00
_cell.angle_gamma   90.00
#
_symmetry.space_group_name_H-M   'P 1'
#
loop_
_entity.id
_entity.type
_entity.pdbx_description
1 polymer ?
#
loop_
_entity_poly.entity_id
_entity_poly.type
_entity_poly.pdbx_seq_one_letter_code
_entity_poly.pdbx_strand_id
1 'polypeptide(L)'
;MPPKKSTRKPSAKRPRSPDATEKTADPATTKRPQKRAKTSSASTDELEIPTEPTPAKSTEPETPSPTGKFDLYMMDLTFLAAPYLPAGESKPRWDSLYKEIVKVQTKKDYTARCLLPGTQGEDGRLVSRTSIDAMEEMPFDIRIADITLVDQLSFSAAERTKFVTPPLCGPGITGRLELEDDHCGIQSATGDFRMKYASSVRGADGADVEIFEGYFAFDVAHSGMYKRKGHGAGRKSKFAFWAVRARRDAAGVEIGLSER
;
A
#
# COMPACT_ATOMS: atom_id res chain seq x y z
N MET A 1 13.75 61.06 2.12
CA MET A 1 13.71 60.12 0.97
C MET A 1 12.25 59.89 0.57
N PRO A 2 11.84 60.23 -0.66
CA PRO A 2 10.47 59.99 -1.12
C PRO A 2 10.28 58.57 -1.68
N PRO A 3 9.08 57.95 -1.53
CA PRO A 3 8.82 56.60 -2.04
C PRO A 3 8.54 56.59 -3.55
N LYS A 4 9.15 55.65 -4.27
CA LYS A 4 8.95 55.40 -5.70
C LYS A 4 7.57 54.77 -5.95
N LYS A 5 6.73 55.47 -6.72
CA LYS A 5 5.45 54.96 -7.26
C LYS A 5 5.73 53.94 -8.39
N SER A 6 5.24 52.71 -8.22
CA SER A 6 5.28 51.65 -9.25
C SER A 6 3.94 51.58 -9.98
N THR A 7 3.92 51.97 -11.25
CA THR A 7 2.77 51.87 -12.17
C THR A 7 2.84 50.58 -12.98
N ARG A 8 2.07 49.55 -12.58
CA ARG A 8 1.85 48.35 -13.41
C ARG A 8 0.68 48.57 -14.38
N LYS A 9 0.96 48.45 -15.68
CA LYS A 9 -0.03 48.47 -16.77
C LYS A 9 -0.89 47.18 -16.76
N PRO A 10 -2.19 47.24 -17.09
CA PRO A 10 -3.04 46.07 -17.25
C PRO A 10 -2.80 45.38 -18.60
N SER A 11 -2.56 44.07 -18.59
CA SER A 11 -2.44 43.25 -19.81
C SER A 11 -3.82 42.87 -20.36
N ALA A 12 -3.97 43.02 -21.67
CA ALA A 12 -5.19 42.81 -22.43
C ALA A 12 -5.73 41.36 -22.36
N LYS A 13 -7.06 41.26 -22.32
CA LYS A 13 -7.85 40.03 -22.42
C LYS A 13 -7.73 39.43 -23.83
N ARG A 14 -7.42 38.13 -23.93
CA ARG A 14 -7.50 37.34 -25.16
C ARG A 14 -8.87 36.63 -25.24
N PRO A 15 -9.56 36.64 -26.40
CA PRO A 15 -10.85 35.96 -26.58
C PRO A 15 -10.69 34.44 -26.82
N ARG A 16 -11.72 33.68 -26.40
CA ARG A 16 -11.92 32.25 -26.63
C ARG A 16 -12.39 31.98 -28.07
N SER A 17 -11.88 30.91 -28.67
CA SER A 17 -12.45 30.30 -29.88
C SER A 17 -13.33 29.10 -29.50
N PRO A 18 -14.48 28.88 -30.16
CA PRO A 18 -15.19 27.61 -30.15
C PRO A 18 -14.84 26.77 -31.39
N ASP A 19 -14.97 25.45 -31.27
CA ASP A 19 -16.00 24.63 -31.94
C ASP A 19 -15.51 23.25 -32.45
N ALA A 20 -16.44 22.28 -32.39
CA ALA A 20 -16.54 20.99 -33.09
C ALA A 20 -15.42 19.93 -32.88
N THR A 21 -15.63 18.60 -32.94
CA THR A 21 -16.53 17.82 -33.82
C THR A 21 -16.65 16.34 -33.34
N GLU A 22 -17.82 15.74 -33.61
CA GLU A 22 -18.10 14.38 -34.16
C GLU A 22 -17.77 13.02 -33.48
N LYS A 23 -18.84 12.20 -33.40
CA LYS A 23 -19.04 10.74 -33.74
C LYS A 23 -18.06 9.70 -33.16
N THR A 24 -18.50 8.51 -32.73
CA THR A 24 -18.92 7.38 -33.60
C THR A 24 -19.37 6.15 -32.77
N ALA A 25 -20.31 5.37 -33.32
CA ALA A 25 -20.45 3.89 -33.34
C ALA A 25 -21.19 3.08 -32.23
N ASP A 26 -22.20 2.34 -32.72
CA ASP A 26 -22.84 1.13 -32.18
C ASP A 26 -21.87 -0.07 -32.01
N PRO A 27 -22.24 -1.19 -31.34
CA PRO A 27 -22.98 -2.27 -32.04
C PRO A 27 -24.02 -3.06 -31.21
N ALA A 28 -24.92 -3.69 -31.97
CA ALA A 28 -25.95 -4.63 -31.55
C ALA A 28 -25.47 -6.11 -31.50
N THR A 29 -25.99 -6.81 -30.49
CA THR A 29 -26.55 -8.19 -30.44
C THR A 29 -26.08 -9.29 -31.43
N THR A 30 -25.67 -10.47 -30.92
CA THR A 30 -26.05 -11.79 -31.51
C THR A 30 -25.98 -12.96 -30.51
N LYS A 31 -26.97 -13.87 -30.59
CA LYS A 31 -27.14 -15.18 -29.89
C LYS A 31 -26.30 -16.27 -30.61
N ARG A 32 -25.93 -17.46 -30.08
CA ARG A 32 -26.73 -18.68 -29.73
C ARG A 32 -25.75 -19.87 -29.46
N PRO A 33 -26.23 -21.07 -29.03
CA PRO A 33 -25.48 -22.16 -28.37
C PRO A 33 -25.25 -23.45 -29.20
N GLN A 34 -24.41 -24.37 -28.70
CA GLN A 34 -24.32 -25.83 -28.98
C GLN A 34 -23.49 -26.45 -27.82
N LYS A 35 -23.90 -27.44 -26.99
CA LYS A 35 -24.52 -28.79 -27.11
C LYS A 35 -23.62 -29.88 -27.69
N ARG A 36 -23.03 -30.73 -26.82
CA ARG A 36 -22.69 -32.19 -26.92
C ARG A 36 -21.57 -32.50 -25.90
N ALA A 37 -21.38 -33.67 -25.32
CA ALA A 37 -22.11 -34.94 -25.22
C ALA A 37 -21.49 -35.72 -24.04
N LYS A 38 -22.27 -36.63 -23.44
CA LYS A 38 -21.83 -37.64 -22.46
C LYS A 38 -20.88 -38.66 -23.11
N THR A 39 -19.87 -39.12 -22.36
CA THR A 39 -19.38 -40.50 -22.46
C THR A 39 -18.91 -40.99 -21.09
N SER A 40 -19.54 -42.05 -20.61
CA SER A 40 -19.22 -42.89 -19.46
C SER A 40 -18.20 -43.98 -19.81
N SER A 41 -17.59 -44.59 -18.78
CA SER A 41 -16.85 -45.87 -18.71
C SER A 41 -15.37 -45.67 -18.39
N ALA A 42 -14.68 -46.43 -17.56
CA ALA A 42 -15.02 -47.62 -16.78
C ALA A 42 -13.99 -47.74 -15.64
N SER A 43 -14.41 -48.36 -14.55
CA SER A 43 -13.57 -48.80 -13.44
C SER A 43 -12.59 -49.89 -13.92
N THR A 44 -11.31 -49.75 -13.57
CA THR A 44 -10.36 -50.86 -13.55
C THR A 44 -9.74 -50.89 -12.16
N ASP A 45 -10.03 -51.99 -11.49
CA ASP A 45 -9.49 -52.41 -10.20
C ASP A 45 -8.07 -52.94 -10.49
N GLU A 46 -7.04 -52.28 -9.98
CA GLU A 46 -5.66 -52.75 -10.09
C GLU A 46 -4.98 -52.68 -8.72
N LEU A 47 -4.45 -53.84 -8.32
CA LEU A 47 -3.87 -54.18 -7.03
C LEU A 47 -2.60 -53.36 -6.76
N GLU A 48 -2.63 -52.51 -5.73
CA GLU A 48 -1.43 -51.82 -5.25
C GLU A 48 -0.62 -52.69 -4.27
N ILE A 49 0.65 -52.81 -4.63
CA ILE A 49 1.76 -53.45 -3.95
C ILE A 49 2.14 -52.59 -2.71
N PRO A 50 2.59 -53.18 -1.58
CA PRO A 50 3.00 -52.42 -0.41
C PRO A 50 4.19 -51.50 -0.73
N THR A 51 3.93 -50.19 -0.85
CA THR A 51 4.95 -49.18 -1.08
C THR A 51 5.59 -48.78 0.25
N GLU A 52 6.91 -48.93 0.28
CA GLU A 52 7.83 -48.53 1.33
C GLU A 52 7.61 -47.05 1.77
N PRO A 53 7.75 -46.70 3.06
CA PRO A 53 7.45 -45.36 3.54
C PRO A 53 8.32 -44.32 2.83
N THR A 54 7.64 -43.49 2.02
CA THR A 54 8.24 -42.33 1.37
C THR A 54 8.80 -41.38 2.45
N PRO A 55 10.07 -40.98 2.38
CA PRO A 55 10.64 -40.03 3.32
C PRO A 55 9.84 -38.73 3.27
N ALA A 56 9.47 -38.24 4.46
CA ALA A 56 8.70 -37.02 4.64
C ALA A 56 9.27 -35.88 3.78
N LYS A 57 8.42 -35.37 2.89
CA LYS A 57 8.67 -34.22 2.03
C LYS A 57 9.25 -33.11 2.91
N SER A 58 10.51 -32.77 2.68
CA SER A 58 11.19 -31.67 3.35
C SER A 58 10.37 -30.40 3.11
N THR A 59 9.82 -29.84 4.18
CA THR A 59 9.08 -28.58 4.18
C THR A 59 10.07 -27.47 3.87
N GLU A 60 10.20 -27.14 2.58
CA GLU A 60 10.95 -25.97 2.15
C GLU A 60 10.32 -24.73 2.81
N PRO A 61 11.11 -23.81 3.40
CA PRO A 61 10.58 -22.66 4.09
C PRO A 61 9.74 -21.83 3.11
N GLU A 62 8.44 -21.73 3.39
CA GLU A 62 7.52 -20.94 2.58
C GLU A 62 8.02 -19.49 2.52
N THR A 63 8.12 -18.95 1.31
CA THR A 63 8.57 -17.58 1.09
C THR A 63 7.53 -16.62 1.67
N PRO A 64 7.93 -15.58 2.42
CA PRO A 64 6.99 -14.63 3.03
C PRO A 64 6.04 -14.02 1.99
N SER A 65 4.74 -14.22 2.16
CA SER A 65 3.74 -13.65 1.25
C SER A 65 3.45 -12.18 1.60
N PRO A 66 3.65 -11.23 0.68
CA PRO A 66 3.36 -9.81 0.91
C PRO A 66 1.86 -9.47 0.85
N THR A 67 0.97 -10.47 0.80
CA THR A 67 -0.48 -10.29 0.66
C THR A 67 -1.20 -10.25 2.02
N GLY A 68 -2.39 -9.64 2.05
CA GLY A 68 -3.25 -9.54 3.22
C GLY A 68 -3.35 -8.13 3.82
N LYS A 69 -3.83 -8.06 5.06
CA LYS A 69 -4.04 -6.80 5.79
C LYS A 69 -2.84 -6.44 6.65
N PHE A 70 -2.41 -5.18 6.58
CA PHE A 70 -1.25 -4.68 7.33
C PHE A 70 -1.60 -3.42 8.11
N ASP A 71 -1.06 -3.33 9.34
CA ASP A 71 -0.93 -2.08 10.08
C ASP A 71 0.48 -1.51 9.85
N LEU A 72 0.57 -0.23 9.49
CA LEU A 72 1.80 0.46 9.15
C LEU A 72 2.14 1.47 10.25
N TYR A 73 3.42 1.52 10.61
CA TYR A 73 3.96 2.36 11.66
C TYR A 73 5.14 3.17 11.13
N MET A 74 5.04 4.50 11.17
CA MET A 74 6.14 5.34 10.73
C MET A 74 7.41 5.10 11.55
N MET A 75 8.54 5.10 10.85
CA MET A 75 9.85 4.92 11.47
C MET A 75 10.32 6.12 12.30
N ASP A 76 9.66 7.28 12.19
CA ASP A 76 9.95 8.47 12.99
C ASP A 76 9.25 8.47 14.37
N LEU A 77 8.43 7.45 14.66
CA LEU A 77 7.80 7.26 15.96
C LEU A 77 8.87 6.86 16.99
N THR A 78 9.29 7.81 17.81
CA THR A 78 10.40 7.64 18.76
C THR A 78 10.21 6.47 19.72
N PHE A 79 8.97 6.19 20.15
CA PHE A 79 8.65 5.07 21.03
C PHE A 79 8.82 3.69 20.37
N LEU A 80 8.85 3.61 19.03
CA LEU A 80 9.18 2.40 18.27
C LEU A 80 10.65 2.38 17.83
N ALA A 81 11.18 3.53 17.41
CA ALA A 81 12.56 3.66 16.96
C ALA A 81 13.57 3.40 18.09
N ALA A 82 13.32 3.90 19.30
CA ALA A 82 14.22 3.71 20.45
C ALA A 82 14.41 2.24 20.85
N PRO A 83 13.37 1.40 21.00
CA PRO A 83 13.55 -0.02 21.28
C PRO A 83 14.06 -0.83 20.08
N TYR A 84 13.78 -0.39 18.85
CA TYR A 84 14.29 -1.02 17.63
C TYR A 84 15.80 -0.84 17.47
N LEU A 85 16.32 0.37 17.67
CA LEU A 85 17.74 0.67 17.60
C LEU A 85 18.14 1.60 18.76
N PRO A 86 18.46 1.03 19.93
CA PRO A 86 18.88 1.81 21.08
C PRO A 86 20.14 2.64 20.78
N ALA A 87 20.27 3.77 21.48
CA ALA A 87 21.42 4.65 21.31
C ALA A 87 22.74 3.92 21.58
N GLY A 88 23.68 4.02 20.64
CA GLY A 88 24.99 3.36 20.73
C GLY A 88 25.04 1.95 20.15
N GLU A 89 23.91 1.39 19.71
CA GLU A 89 23.87 0.09 19.05
C GLU A 89 23.85 0.22 17.52
N SER A 90 24.45 -0.77 16.84
CA SER A 90 24.48 -0.85 15.38
C SER A 90 23.55 -1.91 14.80
N LYS A 91 23.01 -2.80 15.65
CA LYS A 91 22.18 -3.91 15.24
C LYS A 91 20.71 -3.67 15.63
N PRO A 92 19.77 -3.79 14.68
CA PRO A 92 18.35 -3.76 14.97
C PRO A 92 17.90 -4.85 15.97
N ARG A 93 16.95 -4.51 16.82
CA ARG A 93 16.27 -5.41 17.77
C ARG A 93 14.81 -5.62 17.34
N TRP A 94 14.61 -6.52 16.38
CA TRP A 94 13.29 -6.80 15.81
C TRP A 94 12.28 -7.30 16.85
N ASP A 95 12.69 -8.16 17.79
CA ASP A 95 11.80 -8.64 18.86
C ASP A 95 11.30 -7.51 19.78
N SER A 96 12.18 -6.54 20.07
CA SER A 96 11.83 -5.38 20.89
C SER A 96 10.84 -4.46 20.15
N LEU A 97 11.08 -4.21 18.87
CA LEU A 97 10.15 -3.46 18.01
C LEU A 97 8.76 -4.13 17.97
N TYR A 98 8.71 -5.43 17.68
CA TYR A 98 7.45 -6.15 17.53
C TYR A 98 6.62 -6.13 18.83
N LYS A 99 7.27 -6.32 19.98
CA LYS A 99 6.59 -6.22 21.29
C LYS A 99 5.93 -4.86 21.50
N GLU A 100 6.56 -3.77 21.09
CA GLU A 100 5.95 -2.44 21.18
C GLU A 100 4.85 -2.23 20.14
N ILE A 101 5.03 -2.70 18.90
CA ILE A 101 3.99 -2.66 17.87
C ILE A 101 2.72 -3.38 18.36
N VAL A 102 2.84 -4.58 18.92
CA VAL A 102 1.69 -5.34 19.43
C VAL A 102 0.95 -4.57 20.53
N LYS A 103 1.66 -3.93 21.47
CA LYS A 103 1.04 -3.08 22.50
C LYS A 103 0.23 -1.95 21.87
N VAL A 104 0.75 -1.35 20.79
CA VAL A 104 0.14 -0.20 20.12
C VAL A 104 -1.04 -0.64 19.23
N GLN A 105 -0.96 -1.81 18.59
CA GLN A 105 -2.08 -2.42 17.86
C GLN A 105 -3.33 -2.56 18.74
N THR A 106 -3.17 -2.85 20.04
CA THR A 106 -4.33 -2.95 20.94
C THR A 106 -5.10 -1.66 21.11
N LYS A 107 -4.43 -0.51 20.94
CA LYS A 107 -5.02 0.83 21.04
C LYS A 107 -5.56 1.36 19.70
N LYS A 108 -5.44 0.57 18.62
CA LYS A 108 -5.75 0.99 17.25
C LYS A 108 -4.96 2.24 16.83
N ASP A 109 -3.72 2.36 17.29
CA ASP A 109 -2.86 3.51 17.03
C ASP A 109 -1.83 3.22 15.93
N TYR A 110 -2.33 3.02 14.72
CA TYR A 110 -1.53 2.82 13.51
C TYR A 110 -1.34 4.15 12.78
N THR A 111 -0.25 4.30 12.03
CA THR A 111 -0.09 5.43 11.11
C THR A 111 -1.00 5.27 9.91
N ALA A 112 -0.94 4.09 9.28
CA ALA A 112 -1.72 3.76 8.10
C ALA A 112 -2.11 2.29 8.13
N ARG A 113 -3.06 1.91 7.28
CA ARG A 113 -3.44 0.52 7.03
C ARG A 113 -3.44 0.28 5.55
N CYS A 114 -3.01 -0.90 5.13
CA CYS A 114 -3.23 -1.34 3.77
C CYS A 114 -3.79 -2.77 3.70
N LEU A 115 -4.42 -3.04 2.57
CA LEU A 115 -4.85 -4.35 2.11
C LEU A 115 -4.15 -4.58 0.77
N LEU A 116 -3.38 -5.66 0.69
CA LEU A 116 -2.70 -6.09 -0.53
C LEU A 116 -3.38 -7.37 -1.03
N PRO A 117 -3.87 -7.39 -2.28
CA PRO A 117 -4.66 -8.52 -2.78
C PRO A 117 -3.81 -9.77 -2.94
N GLY A 118 -4.45 -10.93 -2.84
CA GLY A 118 -3.84 -12.23 -3.10
C GLY A 118 -3.70 -12.52 -4.60
N THR A 119 -4.54 -11.90 -5.43
CA THR A 119 -4.61 -12.13 -6.87
C THR A 119 -3.79 -11.08 -7.62
N GLN A 120 -3.00 -11.53 -8.59
CA GLN A 120 -2.27 -10.61 -9.46
C GLN A 120 -3.25 -9.80 -10.33
N GLY A 121 -3.02 -8.49 -10.45
CA GLY A 121 -3.83 -7.59 -11.26
C GLY A 121 -5.02 -6.97 -10.53
N GLU A 122 -5.24 -7.33 -9.26
CA GLU A 122 -6.16 -6.60 -8.38
C GLU A 122 -5.45 -5.39 -7.75
N ASP A 123 -6.22 -4.33 -7.49
CA ASP A 123 -5.74 -3.15 -6.79
C ASP A 123 -5.78 -3.38 -5.27
N GLY A 124 -4.77 -2.87 -4.58
CA GLY A 124 -4.78 -2.78 -3.13
C GLY A 124 -5.50 -1.54 -2.63
N ARG A 125 -5.70 -1.49 -1.31
CA ARG A 125 -6.31 -0.34 -0.63
C ARG A 125 -5.43 0.15 0.48
N LEU A 126 -5.37 1.46 0.70
CA LEU A 126 -4.58 2.10 1.74
C LEU A 126 -5.35 3.27 2.34
N VAL A 127 -5.30 3.38 3.67
CA VAL A 127 -5.81 4.54 4.41
C VAL A 127 -4.72 5.04 5.34
N SER A 128 -4.38 6.33 5.27
CA SER A 128 -3.32 6.93 6.09
C SER A 128 -3.85 8.07 6.94
N ARG A 129 -3.60 8.03 8.26
CA ARG A 129 -3.95 9.12 9.19
C ARG A 129 -3.11 10.38 8.98
N THR A 130 -2.02 10.28 8.24
CA THR A 130 -1.18 11.45 7.89
C THR A 130 -1.62 12.12 6.59
N SER A 131 -2.55 11.52 5.85
CA SER A 131 -3.09 12.05 4.59
C SER A 131 -4.59 12.26 4.74
N ILE A 132 -4.96 13.40 5.32
CA ILE A 132 -6.35 13.81 5.60
C ILE A 132 -6.81 14.80 4.53
N ASP A 133 -8.00 14.60 4.01
CA ASP A 133 -8.72 15.58 3.21
C ASP A 133 -9.13 16.75 4.10
N ALA A 134 -8.59 17.93 3.81
CA ALA A 134 -8.88 19.14 4.57
C ALA A 134 -10.35 19.61 4.43
N MET A 135 -11.08 19.12 3.43
CA MET A 135 -12.47 19.46 3.18
C MET A 135 -13.44 18.58 3.96
N GLU A 136 -13.16 17.29 3.99
CA GLU A 136 -14.03 16.29 4.63
C GLU A 136 -13.60 15.95 6.05
N GLU A 137 -12.39 16.40 6.46
CA GLU A 137 -11.75 16.04 7.72
C GLU A 137 -11.58 14.51 7.91
N MET A 138 -11.58 13.78 6.80
CA MET A 138 -11.43 12.33 6.74
C MET A 138 -10.13 11.93 6.04
N PRO A 139 -9.50 10.80 6.42
CA PRO A 139 -8.40 10.23 5.65
C PRO A 139 -8.82 9.96 4.19
N PHE A 140 -7.91 10.21 3.25
CA PHE A 140 -8.12 9.78 1.86
C PHE A 140 -8.25 8.25 1.78
N ASP A 141 -9.16 7.77 0.93
CA ASP A 141 -9.17 6.38 0.49
C ASP A 141 -8.26 6.25 -0.73
N ILE A 142 -7.13 5.58 -0.52
CA ILE A 142 -6.03 5.53 -1.48
C ILE A 142 -6.02 4.13 -2.09
N ARG A 143 -6.05 4.08 -3.42
CA ARG A 143 -5.87 2.87 -4.21
C ARG A 143 -4.39 2.59 -4.40
N ILE A 144 -3.98 1.32 -4.22
CA ILE A 144 -2.64 0.84 -4.59
C ILE A 144 -2.78 0.11 -5.94
N ALA A 145 -2.60 0.84 -7.03
CA ALA A 145 -2.66 0.32 -8.38
C ALA A 145 -1.31 -0.28 -8.82
N ASP A 146 -1.34 -1.03 -9.93
CA ASP A 146 -0.14 -1.56 -10.60
C ASP A 146 0.79 -2.33 -9.64
N ILE A 147 0.24 -3.17 -8.76
CA ILE A 147 1.04 -3.92 -7.79
C ILE A 147 1.89 -4.97 -8.53
N THR A 148 3.20 -4.86 -8.38
CA THR A 148 4.17 -5.78 -8.99
C THR A 148 5.17 -6.29 -7.98
N LEU A 149 5.45 -7.60 -8.04
CA LEU A 149 6.58 -8.22 -7.36
C LEU A 149 7.88 -7.85 -8.09
N VAL A 150 8.91 -7.51 -7.33
CA VAL A 150 10.23 -7.16 -7.85
C VAL A 150 11.30 -7.93 -7.08
N ASP A 151 12.29 -8.48 -7.78
CA ASP A 151 13.37 -9.26 -7.15
C ASP A 151 14.35 -8.40 -6.35
N GLN A 152 14.49 -7.13 -6.74
CA GLN A 152 15.43 -6.18 -6.16
C GLN A 152 14.77 -4.81 -5.97
N LEU A 153 14.06 -4.67 -4.85
CA LEU A 153 13.54 -3.40 -4.38
C LEU A 153 14.69 -2.54 -3.86
N SER A 154 14.77 -1.30 -4.34
CA SER A 154 15.75 -0.31 -3.89
C SER A 154 15.09 1.02 -3.53
N PHE A 155 15.82 1.82 -2.76
CA PHE A 155 15.39 3.12 -2.29
C PHE A 155 16.43 4.18 -2.65
N SER A 156 15.97 5.35 -3.08
CA SER A 156 16.84 6.48 -3.39
C SER A 156 17.56 6.98 -2.14
N ALA A 157 18.68 7.69 -2.31
CA ALA A 157 19.43 8.24 -1.18
C ALA A 157 18.56 9.12 -0.27
N ALA A 158 17.66 9.92 -0.85
CA ALA A 158 16.74 10.77 -0.11
C ALA A 158 15.72 9.95 0.70
N GLU A 159 15.23 8.84 0.15
CA GLU A 159 14.29 7.94 0.84
C GLU A 159 14.97 7.22 2.01
N ARG A 160 16.21 6.75 1.81
CA ARG A 160 16.99 6.06 2.84
C ARG A 160 17.20 6.90 4.10
N THR A 161 17.16 8.24 4.00
CA THR A 161 17.22 9.14 5.17
C THR A 161 15.99 9.05 6.09
N LYS A 162 14.89 8.45 5.62
CA LYS A 162 13.65 8.29 6.38
C LYS A 162 13.60 6.99 7.17
N PHE A 163 14.49 6.04 6.88
CA PHE A 163 14.57 4.79 7.60
C PHE A 163 15.46 4.94 8.84
N VAL A 164 15.12 4.24 9.93
CA VAL A 164 15.95 4.23 11.14
C VAL A 164 17.27 3.49 10.89
N THR A 165 17.25 2.42 10.10
CA THR A 165 18.45 1.81 9.54
C THR A 165 18.37 1.75 8.02
N PRO A 166 19.49 1.88 7.28
CA PRO A 166 19.44 1.83 5.83
C PRO A 166 18.88 0.47 5.36
N PRO A 167 17.80 0.45 4.56
CA PRO A 167 17.19 -0.79 4.12
C PRO A 167 18.14 -1.52 3.16
N LEU A 168 18.20 -2.85 3.30
CA LEU A 168 18.91 -3.71 2.35
C LEU A 168 18.08 -3.89 1.07
N CYS A 169 18.75 -3.99 -0.08
CA CYS A 169 18.07 -4.41 -1.32
C CYS A 169 17.61 -5.86 -1.20
N GLY A 170 16.48 -6.18 -1.81
CA GLY A 170 15.94 -7.55 -1.81
C GLY A 170 14.55 -7.62 -2.44
N PRO A 171 13.96 -8.81 -2.50
CA PRO A 171 12.65 -9.00 -3.11
C PRO A 171 11.57 -8.24 -2.34
N GLY A 172 10.57 -7.72 -3.06
CA GLY A 172 9.47 -6.96 -2.47
C GLY A 172 8.39 -6.66 -3.48
N ILE A 173 7.53 -5.70 -3.14
CA ILE A 173 6.47 -5.19 -3.99
C ILE A 173 6.60 -3.69 -4.21
N THR A 174 6.13 -3.25 -5.36
CA THR A 174 5.89 -1.84 -5.69
C THR A 174 4.45 -1.66 -6.13
N GLY A 175 3.89 -0.48 -5.91
CA GLY A 175 2.58 -0.09 -6.42
C GLY A 175 2.48 1.43 -6.54
N ARG A 176 1.61 1.90 -7.43
CA ARG A 176 1.28 3.32 -7.57
C ARG A 176 0.13 3.67 -6.64
N LEU A 177 0.21 4.82 -6.00
CA LEU A 177 -0.85 5.34 -5.15
C LEU A 177 -1.69 6.36 -5.90
N GLU A 178 -3.00 6.17 -5.91
CA GLU A 178 -3.97 7.06 -6.53
C GLU A 178 -5.17 7.24 -5.58
N LEU A 179 -5.99 8.27 -5.79
CA LEU A 179 -7.28 8.31 -5.10
C LEU A 179 -8.21 7.30 -5.76
N GLU A 180 -8.97 6.60 -4.95
CA GLU A 180 -9.96 5.66 -5.47
C GLU A 180 -11.09 6.40 -6.22
N ASP A 181 -11.65 7.43 -5.57
CA ASP A 181 -12.81 8.17 -6.06
C ASP A 181 -12.44 9.60 -6.44
N ASP A 182 -13.31 10.24 -7.23
CA ASP A 182 -13.18 11.65 -7.55
C ASP A 182 -13.46 12.51 -6.31
N HIS A 183 -12.41 13.09 -5.72
CA HIS A 183 -12.54 14.03 -4.62
C HIS A 183 -12.73 15.47 -5.12
N CYS A 184 -13.79 16.13 -4.68
CA CYS A 184 -14.12 17.49 -5.11
C CYS A 184 -13.02 18.49 -4.72
N GLY A 185 -12.47 19.17 -5.72
CA GLY A 185 -11.44 20.18 -5.49
C GLY A 185 -10.01 19.67 -5.49
N ILE A 186 -9.80 18.36 -5.63
CA ILE A 186 -8.49 17.78 -5.92
C ILE A 186 -8.22 17.88 -7.43
N GLN A 187 -7.03 18.34 -7.79
CA GLN A 187 -6.56 18.41 -9.17
C GLN A 187 -5.80 17.16 -9.59
N SER A 188 -5.01 16.60 -8.66
CA SER A 188 -4.23 15.39 -8.87
C SER A 188 -3.86 14.78 -7.54
N ALA A 189 -3.78 13.46 -7.48
CA ALA A 189 -3.25 12.72 -6.36
C ALA A 189 -2.49 11.51 -6.88
N THR A 190 -1.21 11.43 -6.53
CA THR A 190 -0.31 10.39 -7.04
C THR A 190 0.74 10.07 -6.01
N GLY A 191 1.26 8.86 -6.06
CA GLY A 191 2.33 8.44 -5.18
C GLY A 191 2.90 7.09 -5.49
N ASP A 192 3.82 6.65 -4.62
CA ASP A 192 4.52 5.39 -4.72
C ASP A 192 4.44 4.64 -3.39
N PHE A 193 4.14 3.36 -3.47
CA PHE A 193 4.16 2.41 -2.37
C PHE A 193 5.18 1.33 -2.64
N ARG A 194 6.04 1.06 -1.66
CA ARG A 194 7.06 0.02 -1.73
C ARG A 194 7.15 -0.70 -0.40
N MET A 195 7.18 -2.02 -0.43
CA MET A 195 7.25 -2.85 0.78
C MET A 195 8.05 -4.11 0.51
N LYS A 196 8.88 -4.53 1.47
CA LYS A 196 9.61 -5.80 1.41
C LYS A 196 9.63 -6.47 2.77
N TYR A 197 9.87 -7.77 2.76
CA TYR A 197 10.18 -8.52 3.97
C TYR A 197 11.48 -7.99 4.59
N ALA A 198 11.48 -7.83 5.91
CA ALA A 198 12.63 -7.32 6.66
C ALA A 198 13.19 -8.36 7.64
N SER A 199 12.31 -8.99 8.43
CA SER A 199 12.69 -10.00 9.41
C SER A 199 11.47 -10.82 9.83
N SER A 200 11.69 -11.96 10.49
CA SER A 200 10.69 -12.62 11.31
C SER A 200 11.11 -12.59 12.77
N VAL A 201 10.14 -12.69 13.67
CA VAL A 201 10.32 -12.77 15.12
C VAL A 201 9.39 -13.83 15.70
N ARG A 202 9.68 -14.33 16.89
CA ARG A 202 8.79 -15.31 17.55
C ARG A 202 7.64 -14.59 18.26
N GLY A 203 6.41 -14.91 17.86
CA GLY A 203 5.17 -14.46 18.48
C GLY A 203 4.95 -15.01 19.88
N ALA A 204 3.97 -14.46 20.59
CA ALA A 204 3.61 -14.88 21.95
C ALA A 204 3.01 -16.30 22.01
N ASP A 205 2.37 -16.72 20.92
CA ASP A 205 1.86 -18.07 20.66
C ASP A 205 2.96 -19.04 20.19
N GLY A 206 4.19 -18.54 20.03
CA GLY A 206 5.26 -19.31 19.44
C GLY A 206 5.05 -19.57 17.94
N ALA A 207 4.31 -18.75 17.20
CA ALA A 207 4.38 -18.75 15.74
C ALA A 207 5.46 -17.76 15.26
N ASP A 208 6.02 -17.94 14.07
CA ASP A 208 6.88 -16.92 13.47
C ASP A 208 6.00 -15.82 12.88
N VAL A 209 6.33 -14.58 13.21
CA VAL A 209 5.62 -13.39 12.75
C VAL A 209 6.53 -12.58 11.86
N GLU A 210 6.02 -12.25 10.68
CA GLU A 210 6.73 -11.49 9.67
C GLU A 210 6.64 -9.99 9.95
N ILE A 211 7.77 -9.31 9.78
CA ILE A 211 7.89 -7.86 9.81
C ILE A 211 8.38 -7.41 8.45
N PHE A 212 7.68 -6.43 7.90
CA PHE A 212 7.99 -5.81 6.63
C PHE A 212 8.49 -4.40 6.89
N GLU A 213 9.28 -3.88 5.94
CA GLU A 213 9.66 -2.47 5.91
C GLU A 213 9.38 -1.90 4.54
N GLY A 214 9.12 -0.60 4.49
CA GLY A 214 8.71 0.02 3.25
C GLY A 214 8.80 1.52 3.25
N TYR A 215 8.41 2.09 2.11
CA TYR A 215 8.34 3.52 1.89
C TYR A 215 7.01 3.90 1.26
N PHE A 216 6.43 4.97 1.78
CA PHE A 216 5.20 5.57 1.31
C PHE A 216 5.49 7.02 0.89
N ALA A 217 5.06 7.39 -0.31
CA ALA A 217 5.01 8.78 -0.74
C ALA A 217 3.69 9.06 -1.46
N PHE A 218 2.94 10.07 -1.01
CA PHE A 218 1.68 10.47 -1.62
C PHE A 218 1.57 11.99 -1.65
N ASP A 219 1.36 12.52 -2.86
CA ASP A 219 1.27 13.95 -3.13
C ASP A 219 -0.14 14.25 -3.65
N VAL A 220 -0.88 15.07 -2.90
CA VAL A 220 -2.20 15.58 -3.29
C VAL A 220 -2.06 17.05 -3.63
N ALA A 221 -2.62 17.48 -4.76
CA ALA A 221 -2.67 18.88 -5.17
C ALA A 221 -4.12 19.34 -5.33
N HIS A 222 -4.45 20.47 -4.71
CA HIS A 222 -5.76 21.09 -4.88
C HIS A 222 -5.89 21.75 -6.26
N SER A 223 -7.12 21.94 -6.72
CA SER A 223 -7.42 22.74 -7.91
C SER A 223 -7.19 24.23 -7.66
N GLY A 224 -6.98 24.99 -8.72
CA GLY A 224 -6.73 26.44 -8.62
C GLY A 224 -7.87 27.22 -7.94
N MET A 225 -9.11 26.75 -8.05
CA MET A 225 -10.24 27.34 -7.33
C MET A 225 -10.09 27.19 -5.81
N TYR A 226 -9.72 26.00 -5.34
CA TYR A 226 -9.56 25.72 -3.92
C TYR A 226 -8.31 26.40 -3.35
N LYS A 227 -7.22 26.48 -4.12
CA LYS A 227 -6.04 27.30 -3.75
C LYS A 227 -6.42 28.75 -3.49
N ARG A 228 -7.22 29.37 -4.37
CA ARG A 228 -7.68 30.76 -4.22
C ARG A 228 -8.62 30.99 -3.03
N LYS A 229 -9.32 29.95 -2.59
CA LYS A 229 -10.18 29.97 -1.39
C LYS A 229 -9.40 29.75 -0.08
N GLY A 230 -8.08 29.58 -0.14
CA GLY A 230 -7.23 29.46 1.05
C GLY A 230 -6.96 28.03 1.52
N HIS A 231 -7.41 27.00 0.80
CA HIS A 231 -7.15 25.60 1.15
C HIS A 231 -5.69 25.15 0.94
N GLY A 232 -4.80 26.05 0.53
CA GLY A 232 -3.40 25.74 0.24
C GLY A 232 -3.21 24.93 -1.04
N ALA A 233 -1.95 24.62 -1.35
CA ALA A 233 -1.59 23.96 -2.61
C ALA A 233 -1.91 22.45 -2.65
N GLY A 234 -2.30 21.88 -1.52
CA GLY A 234 -2.38 20.44 -1.28
C GLY A 234 -1.34 20.01 -0.23
N ARG A 235 -1.05 18.71 -0.16
CA ARG A 235 -0.17 18.12 0.86
C ARG A 235 0.70 17.02 0.26
N LYS A 236 1.93 16.93 0.77
CA LYS A 236 2.87 15.85 0.47
C LYS A 236 3.13 15.06 1.74
N SER A 237 2.92 13.75 1.69
CA SER A 237 3.12 12.83 2.80
C SER A 237 4.15 11.80 2.40
N LYS A 238 5.28 11.74 3.12
CA LYS A 238 6.39 10.85 2.81
C LYS A 238 7.01 10.28 4.07
N PHE A 239 7.08 8.96 4.18
CA PHE A 239 7.67 8.30 5.34
C PHE A 239 8.12 6.86 5.02
N ALA A 240 9.15 6.41 5.73
CA ALA A 240 9.44 4.99 5.84
C ALA A 240 8.57 4.39 6.95
N PHE A 241 8.25 3.10 6.84
CA PHE A 241 7.41 2.42 7.81
C PHE A 241 7.88 1.00 8.09
N TRP A 242 7.57 0.51 9.29
CA TRP A 242 7.42 -0.92 9.56
C TRP A 242 5.98 -1.33 9.31
N ALA A 243 5.78 -2.53 8.77
CA ALA A 243 4.46 -3.12 8.57
C ALA A 243 4.41 -4.51 9.22
N VAL A 244 3.30 -4.77 9.89
CA VAL A 244 2.98 -6.08 10.49
C VAL A 244 1.59 -6.49 10.06
N ARG A 245 1.30 -7.78 10.08
CA ARG A 245 -0.05 -8.28 9.81
C ARG A 245 -1.05 -7.67 10.80
N ALA A 246 -2.23 -7.36 10.28
CA ALA A 246 -3.28 -6.77 11.08
C ALA A 246 -3.76 -7.75 12.17
N ARG A 247 -4.10 -7.23 13.35
CA ARG A 247 -4.51 -8.06 14.49
C ARG A 247 -5.78 -8.83 14.18
N ARG A 248 -5.88 -10.08 14.66
CA ARG A 248 -7.13 -10.85 14.67
C ARG A 248 -7.96 -10.56 15.92
N ASP A 249 -9.28 -10.58 15.79
CA ASP A 249 -10.18 -10.50 16.93
C ASP A 249 -10.32 -11.86 17.66
N ALA A 250 -11.17 -11.91 18.68
CA ALA A 250 -11.41 -13.13 19.45
C ALA A 250 -12.05 -14.26 18.61
N ALA A 251 -12.67 -13.94 17.49
CA ALA A 251 -13.22 -14.91 16.54
C ALA A 251 -12.19 -15.33 15.48
N GLY A 252 -10.96 -14.81 15.54
CA GLY A 252 -9.91 -15.09 14.57
C GLY A 252 -10.01 -14.27 13.29
N VAL A 253 -10.91 -13.28 13.21
CA VAL A 253 -11.13 -12.44 12.03
C VAL A 253 -10.12 -11.30 12.02
N GLU A 254 -9.45 -11.09 10.89
CA GLU A 254 -8.48 -9.99 10.73
C GLU A 254 -9.16 -8.61 10.76
N ILE A 255 -8.82 -7.84 11.78
CA ILE A 255 -9.30 -6.47 12.00
C ILE A 255 -8.49 -5.53 11.11
N GLY A 256 -9.12 -4.95 10.09
CA GLY A 256 -8.43 -4.04 9.19
C GLY A 256 -9.37 -3.46 8.15
N LEU A 257 -8.80 -3.06 7.01
CA LEU A 257 -9.60 -2.71 5.84
C LEU A 257 -10.36 -3.96 5.37
N SER A 258 -11.59 -3.78 4.93
CA SER A 258 -12.34 -4.82 4.23
C SER A 258 -11.98 -4.79 2.74
N GLU A 259 -12.08 -5.97 2.12
CA GLU A 259 -12.27 -6.06 0.66
C GLU A 259 -13.54 -5.28 0.29
N ARG A 260 -13.56 -4.78 -0.94
CA ARG A 260 -14.70 -4.03 -1.48
C ARG A 260 -15.68 -4.98 -2.16
#